data_AF-A0A7S0QGP9-F1
#
_entry.id   AF-A0A7S0QGP9-F1
#
_cell.length_a   1.000
_cell.length_b   1.000
_cell.length_c   1.000
_cell.angle_alpha   90.00
_cell.angle_beta   90.00
_cell.angle_gamma   90.00
#
_symmetry.space_group_name_H-M   'P 1'
#
loop_
_entity.id
_entity.type
_entity.pdbx_description
1 polymer ?
#
loop_
_entity_poly.entity_id
_entity_poly.type
_entity_poly.pdbx_seq_one_letter_code
_entity_poly.pdbx_strand_id
1 'polypeptide(L)'
;GGIVARYSRVQEAAIHKANTLVAEVVQNIRVVKAAAAEQAEETQFGLHVRKYLDVIWLTLHTETVLRYTNYVMDRGVDLTLLTCGCWLIMTGRLTLGQYTAFGAYLGRFYEGYNAVVSWFYGIRNLGRSTARYFELRDRASAVANAPDALVPPSCAGRLRFSGVHFCYPGRTDVAALHDVTLELAPDKVPRLLPARLSTFRLCLACLLLASLVSCLSSPRLVWSRQG
;
A
#
# COMPACT_ATOMS: atom_id res chain seq x y z
N GLY A 1 16.93 6.94 13.16
CA GLY A 1 15.93 7.31 12.12
C GLY A 1 15.38 6.10 11.36
N GLY A 2 16.23 5.32 10.69
CA GLY A 2 15.79 4.19 9.85
C GLY A 2 15.16 3.01 10.60
N ILE A 3 15.54 2.81 11.86
CA ILE A 3 15.05 1.68 12.68
C ILE A 3 13.57 1.85 13.04
N VAL A 4 13.16 3.01 13.56
CA VAL A 4 11.75 3.33 13.89
C VAL A 4 10.86 3.30 12.64
N ALA A 5 11.33 3.87 11.52
CA ALA A 5 10.58 3.85 10.25
C ALA A 5 10.46 2.44 9.66
N ARG A 6 11.47 1.57 9.85
CA ARG A 6 11.41 0.16 9.47
C ARG A 6 10.38 -0.58 10.31
N TYR A 7 10.36 -0.36 11.62
CA TYR A 7 9.41 -1.02 12.51
C TYR A 7 7.96 -0.57 12.29
N SER A 8 7.72 0.73 12.07
CA SER A 8 6.39 1.24 11.69
C SER A 8 5.85 0.56 10.42
N ARG A 9 6.70 0.32 9.40
CA ARG A 9 6.29 -0.42 8.19
C ARG A 9 5.96 -1.89 8.48
N VAL A 10 6.74 -2.56 9.34
CA VAL A 10 6.46 -3.96 9.69
C VAL A 10 5.16 -4.06 10.50
N GLN A 11 4.91 -3.09 11.39
CA GLN A 11 3.66 -3.01 12.15
C GLN A 11 2.45 -2.75 11.24
N GLU A 12 2.54 -1.76 10.34
CA GLU A 12 1.47 -1.48 9.35
C GLU A 12 1.21 -2.69 8.45
N ALA A 13 2.25 -3.34 7.93
CA ALA A 13 2.11 -4.51 7.08
C ALA A 13 1.46 -5.70 7.82
N ALA A 14 1.79 -5.89 9.10
CA ALA A 14 1.21 -6.95 9.91
C ALA A 14 -0.27 -6.66 10.26
N ILE A 15 -0.64 -5.40 10.55
CA ILE A 15 -2.05 -4.99 10.72
C ILE A 15 -2.83 -5.21 9.42
N HIS A 16 -2.28 -4.75 8.28
CA HIS A 16 -2.92 -4.93 6.99
C HIS A 16 -3.15 -6.41 6.69
N LYS A 17 -2.16 -7.26 6.93
CA LYS A 17 -2.29 -8.71 6.72
C LYS A 17 -3.34 -9.35 7.61
N ALA A 18 -3.41 -8.98 8.89
CA ALA A 18 -4.45 -9.45 9.80
C ALA A 18 -5.85 -8.99 9.35
N ASN A 19 -6.00 -7.72 8.96
CA ASN A 19 -7.27 -7.18 8.47
C ASN A 19 -7.72 -7.81 7.16
N THR A 20 -6.80 -8.08 6.23
CA THR A 20 -7.11 -8.76 4.97
C THR A 20 -7.61 -10.18 5.21
N LEU A 21 -6.96 -10.94 6.12
CA LEU A 21 -7.39 -12.29 6.48
C LEU A 21 -8.80 -12.28 7.10
N VAL A 22 -9.07 -11.36 8.03
CA VAL A 22 -10.41 -11.22 8.61
C VAL A 22 -11.45 -10.89 7.54
N ALA A 23 -11.13 -9.96 6.63
CA ALA A 23 -12.03 -9.61 5.54
C ALA A 23 -12.33 -10.80 4.63
N GLU A 24 -11.32 -11.60 4.29
CA GLU A 24 -11.46 -12.79 3.45
C GLU A 24 -12.31 -13.89 4.11
N VAL A 25 -12.11 -14.15 5.41
CA VAL A 25 -12.89 -15.11 6.18
C VAL A 25 -14.34 -14.65 6.33
N VAL A 26 -14.58 -13.37 6.62
CA VAL A 26 -15.94 -12.82 6.75
C VAL A 26 -16.68 -12.87 5.42
N GLN A 27 -16.01 -12.55 4.30
CA GLN A 27 -16.58 -12.65 2.96
C GLN A 27 -16.95 -14.09 2.58
N ASN A 28 -16.19 -15.07 3.04
CA ASN A 28 -16.37 -16.49 2.72
C ASN A 28 -16.91 -17.33 3.88
N ILE A 29 -17.57 -16.72 4.87
CA ILE A 29 -17.98 -17.40 6.11
C ILE A 29 -18.87 -18.62 5.88
N ARG A 30 -19.69 -18.60 4.83
CA ARG A 30 -20.55 -19.73 4.44
C ARG A 30 -19.74 -20.95 3.99
N VAL A 31 -18.61 -20.73 3.32
CA VAL A 31 -17.70 -21.80 2.85
C VAL A 31 -16.97 -22.41 4.04
N VAL A 32 -16.50 -21.58 4.98
CA VAL A 32 -15.83 -22.04 6.20
C VAL A 32 -16.77 -22.88 7.07
N LYS A 33 -18.03 -22.43 7.24
CA LYS A 33 -19.09 -23.17 7.94
C LYS A 33 -19.44 -24.49 7.23
N ALA A 34 -19.51 -24.48 5.90
CA ALA A 34 -19.80 -25.69 5.10
C ALA A 34 -18.66 -26.72 5.15
N ALA A 35 -17.42 -26.26 5.29
CA ALA A 35 -16.23 -27.12 5.45
C ALA A 35 -15.96 -27.51 6.92
N ALA A 36 -16.74 -27.01 7.87
CA ALA A 36 -16.51 -27.17 9.32
C ALA A 36 -15.07 -26.81 9.76
N ALA A 37 -14.44 -25.85 9.07
CA ALA A 37 -13.01 -25.55 9.19
C ALA A 37 -12.69 -24.37 10.14
N GLU A 38 -13.63 -23.98 11.00
CA GLU A 38 -13.52 -22.79 11.87
C GLU A 38 -12.30 -22.83 12.79
N GLN A 39 -12.05 -23.96 13.45
CA GLN A 39 -10.90 -24.11 14.35
C GLN A 39 -9.55 -24.04 13.61
N ALA A 40 -9.50 -24.52 12.36
CA ALA A 40 -8.29 -24.45 11.55
C ALA A 40 -7.96 -22.99 11.19
N GLU A 41 -8.97 -22.19 10.83
CA GLU A 41 -8.77 -20.77 10.54
C GLU A 41 -8.50 -19.92 11.78
N GLU A 42 -9.14 -20.22 12.90
CA GLU A 42 -8.83 -19.57 14.17
C GLU A 42 -7.37 -19.79 14.58
N THR A 43 -6.84 -21.00 14.38
CA THR A 43 -5.44 -21.34 14.66
C THR A 43 -4.48 -20.59 13.73
N GLN A 44 -4.78 -20.54 12.43
CA GLN A 44 -3.98 -19.77 11.44
C GLN A 44 -3.98 -18.28 11.76
N PHE A 45 -5.15 -17.72 12.09
CA PHE A 45 -5.27 -16.33 12.52
C PHE A 45 -4.46 -16.06 13.80
N GLY A 46 -4.55 -16.95 14.79
CA GLY A 46 -3.78 -16.86 16.03
C GLY A 46 -2.26 -16.83 15.81
N LEU A 47 -1.74 -17.65 14.89
CA LEU A 47 -0.32 -17.62 14.50
C LEU A 47 0.10 -16.28 13.87
N HIS A 48 -0.76 -15.68 13.04
CA HIS A 48 -0.51 -14.38 12.43
C HIS A 48 -0.55 -13.24 13.45
N VAL A 49 -1.51 -13.27 14.38
CA VAL A 49 -1.61 -12.32 15.49
C VAL A 49 -0.39 -12.42 16.40
N ARG A 50 0.09 -13.63 16.71
CA ARG A 50 1.27 -13.81 17.56
C ARG A 50 2.53 -13.22 16.93
N LYS A 51 2.77 -13.47 15.63
CA LYS A 51 3.88 -12.83 14.89
C LYS A 51 3.76 -11.30 14.86
N TYR A 52 2.54 -10.76 14.78
CA TYR A 52 2.29 -9.33 14.87
C TYR A 52 2.65 -8.78 16.26
N LEU A 53 2.21 -9.44 17.32
CA LEU A 53 2.52 -9.06 18.69
C LEU A 53 4.02 -9.11 18.98
N ASP A 54 4.75 -10.11 18.47
CA ASP A 54 6.20 -10.21 18.64
C ASP A 54 6.94 -9.01 18.01
N VAL A 55 6.52 -8.57 16.82
CA VAL A 55 7.06 -7.37 16.17
C VAL A 55 6.76 -6.11 16.98
N ILE A 56 5.53 -5.98 17.51
CA ILE A 56 5.16 -4.85 18.36
C ILE A 56 6.00 -4.84 19.63
N TRP A 57 6.17 -5.99 20.28
CA TRP A 57 6.96 -6.10 21.51
C TRP A 57 8.40 -5.63 21.29
N LEU A 58 9.04 -6.06 20.19
CA LEU A 58 10.37 -5.60 19.84
C LEU A 58 10.41 -4.09 19.57
N THR A 59 9.41 -3.57 18.85
CA THR A 59 9.30 -2.14 18.52
C THR A 59 9.14 -1.30 19.78
N LEU A 60 8.16 -1.64 20.62
CA LEU A 60 7.90 -0.95 21.89
C LEU A 60 9.09 -1.04 22.83
N HIS A 61 9.76 -2.20 22.91
CA HIS A 61 10.93 -2.36 23.74
C HIS A 61 12.06 -1.43 23.29
N THR A 62 12.39 -1.42 22.00
CA THR A 62 13.44 -0.53 21.46
C THR A 62 13.11 0.95 21.63
N GLU A 63 11.88 1.38 21.37
CA GLU A 63 11.45 2.76 21.60
C GLU A 63 11.49 3.14 23.09
N THR A 64 11.05 2.23 23.96
CA THR A 64 11.03 2.45 25.40
C THR A 64 12.45 2.59 25.94
N VAL A 65 13.36 1.69 25.56
CA VAL A 65 14.78 1.78 25.96
C VAL A 65 15.38 3.10 25.49
N LEU A 66 15.22 3.47 24.22
CA LEU A 66 15.75 4.74 23.69
C LEU A 66 15.18 5.96 24.43
N ARG A 67 13.87 5.96 24.72
CA ARG A 67 13.22 7.05 25.48
C ARG A 67 13.74 7.13 26.91
N TYR A 68 13.91 6.00 27.59
CA TYR A 68 14.49 5.97 28.93
C TYR A 68 15.95 6.43 28.94
N THR A 69 16.77 6.01 27.97
CA THR A 69 18.17 6.46 27.86
C THR A 69 18.24 7.97 27.66
N ASN A 70 17.44 8.54 26.75
CA ASN A 70 17.39 9.98 26.55
C ASN A 70 16.94 10.72 27.82
N TYR A 71 15.91 10.21 28.50
CA TYR A 71 15.44 10.80 29.75
C TYR A 71 16.51 10.83 30.85
N VAL A 72 17.27 9.74 31.00
CA VAL A 72 18.37 9.69 31.98
C VAL A 72 19.50 10.65 31.59
N MET A 73 19.80 10.78 30.29
CA MET A 73 20.81 11.73 29.80
C MET A 73 20.40 13.18 30.06
N ASP A 74 19.16 13.56 29.75
CA ASP A 74 18.64 14.92 29.99
C ASP A 74 18.71 15.27 31.48
N ARG A 75 18.29 14.36 32.36
CA ARG A 75 18.39 14.57 33.82
C ARG A 75 19.84 14.61 34.30
N GLY A 76 20.74 13.87 33.67
CA GLY A 76 22.17 13.95 33.92
C GLY A 76 22.75 15.32 33.58
N VAL A 77 22.33 15.91 32.46
CA VAL A 77 22.73 17.26 32.05
C VAL A 77 22.21 18.30 33.05
N ASP A 78 20.93 18.22 33.45
CA ASP A 78 20.35 19.13 34.44
C ASP A 78 21.07 19.06 35.79
N LEU A 79 21.38 17.85 36.27
CA LEU A 79 22.12 17.66 37.51
C LEU A 79 23.55 18.21 37.42
N THR A 80 24.22 17.98 36.28
CA THR A 80 25.57 18.51 36.04
C THR A 80 25.56 20.04 36.00
N LEU A 81 24.57 20.63 35.35
CA LEU A 81 24.39 22.08 35.30
C LEU A 81 24.17 22.67 36.70
N LEU A 82 23.33 22.02 37.51
CA LEU A 82 23.04 22.45 38.88
C LEU A 82 24.28 22.37 39.78
N THR A 83 24.96 21.22 39.78
CA THR A 83 26.14 20.99 40.62
C THR A 83 27.30 21.93 40.26
N CYS A 84 27.60 22.06 38.96
CA CYS A 84 28.63 22.98 38.47
C CYS A 84 28.24 24.44 38.75
N GLY A 85 26.99 24.82 38.50
CA GLY A 85 26.46 26.15 38.80
C GLY A 85 26.61 26.53 40.26
N CYS A 86 26.18 25.65 41.17
CA CYS A 86 26.35 25.84 42.62
C CYS A 86 27.82 26.02 43.01
N TRP A 87 28.73 25.19 42.47
CA TRP A 87 30.15 25.28 42.77
C TRP A 87 30.78 26.61 42.30
N LEU A 88 30.40 27.11 41.11
CA LEU A 88 30.86 28.41 40.62
C LEU A 88 30.33 29.59 41.45
N ILE A 89 29.11 29.48 41.96
CA ILE A 89 28.53 30.49 42.86
C ILE A 89 29.29 30.50 44.19
N MET A 90 29.57 29.32 44.77
CA MET A 90 30.32 29.22 46.03
C MET A 90 31.76 29.73 45.93
N THR A 91 32.40 29.57 44.77
CA THR A 91 33.76 30.08 44.52
C THR A 91 33.79 31.58 44.16
N GLY A 92 32.64 32.26 44.16
CA GLY A 92 32.51 33.69 43.86
C GLY A 92 32.78 34.06 42.41
N ARG A 93 32.87 33.08 41.50
CA ARG A 93 33.13 33.30 40.07
C ARG A 93 31.88 33.69 39.28
N LEU A 94 30.70 33.42 39.84
CA LEU A 94 29.41 33.65 39.18
C LEU A 94 28.38 34.12 40.21
N THR A 95 27.54 35.09 39.87
CA THR A 95 26.46 35.54 40.74
C THR A 95 25.19 34.73 40.52
N LEU A 96 24.31 34.70 41.52
CA LEU A 96 23.01 34.00 41.41
C LEU A 96 22.19 34.51 40.21
N GLY A 97 22.21 35.82 39.95
CA GLY A 97 21.53 36.43 38.80
C GLY A 97 22.13 36.03 37.45
N GLN A 98 23.45 35.87 37.37
CA GLN A 98 24.11 35.38 36.15
C GLN A 98 23.74 33.91 35.87
N TYR A 99 23.64 33.08 36.92
CA TYR A 99 23.24 31.68 36.77
C TYR A 99 21.80 31.54 36.27
N THR A 100 20.86 32.27 36.86
CA THR A 100 19.45 32.23 36.44
C THR A 100 19.26 32.79 35.03
N ALA A 101 19.97 33.87 34.66
CA ALA A 101 19.97 34.40 33.30
C ALA A 101 20.53 33.39 32.30
N PHE A 102 21.64 32.72 32.62
CA PHE A 102 22.21 31.66 31.80
C PHE A 102 21.23 30.50 31.59
N GLY A 103 20.58 30.03 32.65
CA GLY A 103 19.56 28.99 32.57
C GLY A 103 18.38 29.38 31.67
N ALA A 104 17.92 30.63 31.75
CA ALA A 104 16.86 31.14 30.89
C ALA A 104 17.27 31.20 29.40
N TYR A 105 18.50 31.61 29.11
CA TYR A 105 19.02 31.58 27.74
C TYR A 105 19.17 30.15 27.21
N LEU A 106 19.65 29.23 28.04
CA LEU A 106 19.80 27.83 27.67
C LEU A 106 18.43 27.18 27.40
N GLY A 107 17.40 27.49 28.20
CA GLY A 107 16.03 27.06 27.95
C GLY A 107 15.52 27.49 26.58
N ARG A 108 15.66 28.77 26.23
CA ARG A 108 15.29 29.28 24.89
C ARG A 108 16.08 28.62 23.76
N PHE A 109 17.36 28.34 23.99
CA PHE A 109 18.18 27.61 23.04
C PHE A 109 17.64 26.19 22.80
N TYR A 110 17.30 25.47 23.87
CA TYR A 110 16.72 24.13 23.76
C TYR A 110 15.36 24.13 23.04
N GLU A 111 14.51 25.12 23.27
CA GLU A 111 13.24 25.28 22.53
C GLU A 111 13.50 25.41 21.02
N GLY A 112 14.42 26.30 20.63
CA GLY A 112 14.81 26.48 19.23
C GLY A 112 15.42 25.22 18.62
N TYR A 113 16.31 24.55 19.35
CA TYR A 113 16.91 23.28 18.94
C TYR A 113 15.84 22.21 18.70
N ASN A 114 14.90 22.04 19.63
CA ASN A 114 13.82 21.06 19.52
C ASN A 114 12.88 21.37 18.34
N ALA A 115 12.62 22.66 18.07
CA ALA A 115 11.84 23.07 16.90
C ALA A 115 12.54 22.66 15.59
N VAL A 116 13.84 22.89 15.47
CA VAL A 116 14.63 22.48 14.30
C VAL A 116 14.63 20.96 14.14
N VAL A 117 14.87 20.22 15.23
CA VAL A 117 14.84 18.75 15.24
C VAL A 117 13.46 18.23 14.80
N SER A 118 12.38 18.80 15.33
CA SER A 118 11.01 18.47 14.93
C SER A 118 10.77 18.71 13.44
N TRP A 119 11.25 19.83 12.91
CA TRP A 119 11.16 20.14 11.49
C TRP A 119 11.91 19.13 10.61
N PHE A 120 13.12 18.71 11.02
CA PHE A 120 13.86 17.62 10.36
C PHE A 120 13.13 16.27 10.39
N TYR A 121 12.40 15.96 11.47
CA TYR A 121 11.53 14.78 11.51
C TYR A 121 10.32 14.94 10.57
N GLY A 122 9.72 16.13 10.52
CA GLY A 122 8.63 16.48 9.61
C GLY A 122 9.00 16.28 8.14
N ILE A 123 10.13 16.84 7.70
CA ILE A 123 10.62 16.70 6.32
C ILE A 123 10.87 15.23 5.96
N ARG A 124 11.46 14.44 6.86
CA ARG A 124 11.67 13.00 6.63
C ARG A 124 10.36 12.23 6.48
N ASN A 125 9.33 12.61 7.22
CA ASN A 125 8.00 11.99 7.10
C ASN A 125 7.33 12.39 5.79
N LEU A 126 7.42 13.66 5.39
CA LEU A 126 6.91 14.14 4.10
C LEU A 126 7.57 13.40 2.92
N GLY A 127 8.89 13.19 2.96
CA GLY A 127 9.61 12.47 1.91
C GLY A 127 9.06 11.07 1.63
N ARG A 128 8.56 10.35 2.65
CA ARG A 128 7.88 9.04 2.45
C ARG A 128 6.57 9.18 1.69
N SER A 129 5.74 10.15 2.06
CA SER A 129 4.44 10.37 1.42
C SER A 129 4.60 10.88 -0.01
N THR A 130 5.57 11.76 -0.23
CA THR A 130 5.91 12.30 -1.55
C THR A 130 6.43 11.22 -2.49
N ALA A 131 7.25 10.28 -2.00
CA ALA A 131 7.70 9.14 -2.80
C ALA A 131 6.51 8.30 -3.31
N ARG A 132 5.53 8.02 -2.45
CA ARG A 132 4.31 7.28 -2.83
C ARG A 132 3.45 8.07 -3.83
N TYR A 133 3.36 9.39 -3.68
CA TYR A 133 2.67 10.25 -4.64
C TYR A 133 3.31 10.18 -6.02
N PHE A 134 4.64 10.28 -6.12
CA PHE A 134 5.35 10.18 -7.38
C PHE A 134 5.27 8.78 -8.00
N GLU A 135 5.35 7.72 -7.19
CA GLU A 135 5.13 6.35 -7.65
C GLU A 135 3.74 6.17 -8.29
N LEU A 136 2.70 6.75 -7.70
CA LEU A 136 1.35 6.67 -8.24
C LEU A 136 1.18 7.52 -9.51
N ARG A 137 1.77 8.72 -9.53
CA ARG A 137 1.70 9.65 -10.66
C ARG A 137 2.44 9.11 -11.89
N ASP A 138 3.61 8.52 -11.69
CA ASP A 138 4.48 8.05 -12.78
C ASP A 138 4.12 6.62 -13.23
N ARG A 139 3.09 6.02 -12.63
CA ARG A 139 2.56 4.71 -13.04
C ARG A 139 1.89 4.82 -14.40
N ALA A 140 2.59 4.37 -15.44
CA ALA A 140 2.02 4.25 -16.78
C ALA A 140 0.79 3.32 -16.79
N SER A 141 -0.28 3.74 -17.46
CA SER A 141 -1.45 2.88 -17.70
C SER A 141 -1.01 1.65 -18.49
N ALA A 142 -1.30 0.46 -17.98
CA ALA A 142 -1.07 -0.80 -18.71
C ALA A 142 -1.95 -0.91 -19.96
N VAL A 143 -2.97 -0.06 -20.08
CA VAL A 143 -3.84 0.10 -21.23
C VAL A 143 -3.54 1.47 -21.83
N ALA A 144 -2.70 1.50 -22.86
CA ALA A 144 -2.45 2.69 -23.66
C ALA A 144 -3.14 2.53 -25.01
N ASN A 145 -3.88 3.55 -25.47
CA ASN A 145 -4.38 3.56 -26.84
C ASN A 145 -3.20 3.56 -27.82
N ALA A 146 -3.25 2.74 -28.87
CA ALA A 146 -2.22 2.78 -29.90
C ALA A 146 -2.24 4.16 -30.57
N PRO A 147 -1.07 4.69 -30.97
CA PRO A 147 -1.00 5.96 -31.68
C PRO A 147 -1.83 5.99 -32.98
N ASP A 148 -2.10 4.82 -33.56
CA ASP A 148 -2.92 4.64 -34.78
C ASP A 148 -4.33 4.09 -34.50
N ALA A 149 -4.91 4.38 -33.33
CA ALA A 149 -6.27 3.96 -33.01
C ALA A 149 -7.29 4.61 -33.97
N LEU A 150 -7.78 3.81 -34.92
CA LEU A 150 -8.77 4.23 -35.91
C LEU A 150 -10.17 4.29 -35.27
N VAL A 151 -10.80 5.46 -35.27
CA VAL A 151 -12.22 5.60 -34.92
C VAL A 151 -13.05 5.44 -36.21
N PRO A 152 -13.78 4.33 -36.40
CA PRO A 152 -14.58 4.14 -37.60
C PRO A 152 -15.77 5.14 -37.64
N PRO A 153 -16.07 5.75 -38.80
CA PRO A 153 -17.15 6.75 -38.93
C PRO A 153 -18.55 6.14 -38.81
N SER A 154 -18.71 4.83 -39.05
CA SER A 154 -19.91 4.09 -38.69
C SER A 154 -19.57 2.63 -38.36
N CYS A 155 -20.22 2.07 -37.34
CA CYS A 155 -20.10 0.67 -36.96
C CYS A 155 -21.38 -0.06 -37.37
N ALA A 156 -21.30 -0.98 -38.33
CA ALA A 156 -22.42 -1.83 -38.74
C ALA A 156 -22.78 -2.94 -37.71
N GLY A 157 -22.31 -2.82 -36.45
CA GLY A 157 -22.63 -3.72 -35.34
C GLY A 157 -22.20 -5.19 -35.48
N ARG A 158 -21.48 -5.58 -36.53
CA ARG A 158 -20.97 -6.95 -36.71
C ARG A 158 -19.64 -7.12 -35.97
N LEU A 159 -19.59 -8.04 -35.03
CA LEU A 159 -18.41 -8.32 -34.20
C LEU A 159 -17.92 -9.75 -34.48
N ARG A 160 -16.71 -9.90 -35.02
CA ARG A 160 -16.11 -11.20 -35.30
C ARG A 160 -14.82 -11.36 -34.49
N PHE A 161 -14.81 -12.33 -33.61
CA PHE A 161 -13.61 -12.86 -32.97
C PHE A 161 -13.10 -14.05 -33.80
N SER A 162 -11.82 -14.08 -34.13
CA SER A 162 -11.21 -15.17 -34.89
C SER A 162 -9.92 -15.60 -34.21
N GLY A 163 -9.84 -16.88 -33.81
CA GLY A 163 -8.67 -17.47 -33.17
C GLY A 163 -8.22 -16.76 -31.90
N VAL A 164 -9.16 -16.40 -31.01
CA VAL A 164 -8.83 -15.68 -29.79
C VAL A 164 -8.26 -16.64 -28.75
N HIS A 165 -7.04 -16.35 -28.31
CA HIS A 165 -6.40 -16.97 -27.16
C HIS A 165 -6.34 -15.97 -26.01
N PHE A 166 -6.68 -16.40 -24.81
CA PHE A 166 -6.66 -15.54 -23.63
C PHE A 166 -6.14 -16.29 -22.41
N CYS A 167 -5.20 -15.68 -21.68
CA CYS A 167 -4.70 -16.15 -20.40
C CYS A 167 -4.89 -15.05 -19.36
N TYR A 168 -5.22 -15.42 -18.13
CA TYR A 168 -5.30 -14.45 -17.05
C TYR A 168 -3.90 -13.97 -16.64
N PRO A 169 -3.68 -12.67 -16.39
CA PRO A 169 -2.41 -12.16 -15.89
C PRO A 169 -2.12 -12.76 -14.51
N GLY A 170 -1.09 -13.63 -14.44
CA GLY A 170 -0.73 -14.41 -13.26
C GLY A 170 -0.82 -15.94 -13.43
N ARG A 171 -1.46 -16.41 -14.50
CA ARG A 171 -1.45 -17.82 -14.96
C ARG A 171 -1.28 -17.86 -16.47
N THR A 172 -0.04 -17.64 -16.91
CA THR A 172 0.34 -17.66 -18.33
C THR A 172 0.50 -19.07 -18.89
N ASP A 173 0.57 -20.05 -18.01
CA ASP A 173 0.75 -21.48 -18.24
C ASP A 173 -0.52 -22.20 -18.67
N VAL A 174 -1.71 -21.68 -18.31
CA VAL A 174 -3.00 -22.25 -18.69
C VAL A 174 -3.82 -21.18 -19.41
N ALA A 175 -4.11 -21.39 -20.69
CA ALA A 175 -5.02 -20.49 -21.40
C ALA A 175 -6.47 -20.75 -20.99
N ALA A 176 -7.17 -19.69 -20.64
CA ALA A 176 -8.58 -19.73 -20.31
C ALA A 176 -9.46 -19.83 -21.57
N LEU A 177 -8.99 -19.30 -22.70
CA LEU A 177 -9.59 -19.53 -24.01
C LEU A 177 -8.52 -19.99 -25.01
N HIS A 178 -8.84 -21.02 -25.78
CA HIS A 178 -8.01 -21.56 -26.85
C HIS A 178 -8.79 -21.50 -28.17
N ASP A 179 -8.25 -20.76 -29.14
CA ASP A 179 -8.70 -20.72 -30.54
C ASP A 179 -10.22 -20.51 -30.72
N VAL A 180 -10.79 -19.56 -29.97
CA VAL A 180 -12.23 -19.31 -30.01
C VAL A 180 -12.56 -18.35 -31.15
N THR A 181 -13.42 -18.81 -32.06
CA THR A 181 -13.98 -18.03 -33.17
C THR A 181 -15.48 -17.83 -32.94
N LEU A 182 -15.93 -16.57 -32.91
CA LEU A 182 -17.32 -16.21 -32.63
C LEU A 182 -17.74 -15.01 -33.48
N GLU A 183 -18.89 -15.10 -34.12
CA GLU A 183 -19.44 -14.04 -34.96
C GLU A 183 -20.81 -13.60 -34.43
N LEU A 184 -20.96 -12.31 -34.18
CA LEU A 184 -22.19 -11.66 -33.73
C LEU A 184 -22.72 -10.75 -34.85
N ALA A 185 -23.95 -11.01 -35.27
CA ALA A 185 -24.67 -10.17 -36.22
C ALA A 185 -25.40 -9.03 -35.50
N PRO A 186 -25.54 -7.84 -36.14
CA PRO A 186 -26.05 -6.60 -35.52
C PRO A 186 -27.44 -6.69 -34.87
N ASP A 187 -28.29 -7.63 -35.31
CA ASP A 187 -29.69 -7.72 -34.87
C ASP A 187 -30.00 -8.93 -33.97
N LYS A 188 -28.97 -9.63 -33.48
CA LYS A 188 -29.14 -10.77 -32.57
C LYS A 188 -28.54 -10.46 -31.22
N VAL A 189 -29.39 -10.19 -30.22
CA VAL A 189 -28.96 -10.23 -28.81
C VAL A 189 -28.57 -11.68 -28.51
N PRO A 190 -27.28 -11.99 -28.24
CA PRO A 190 -26.90 -13.35 -27.90
C PRO A 190 -27.60 -13.72 -26.60
N ARG A 191 -28.58 -14.62 -26.68
CA ARG A 191 -29.19 -15.23 -25.49
C ARG A 191 -28.13 -16.15 -24.87
N LEU A 192 -27.34 -15.60 -23.96
CA LEU A 192 -26.31 -16.32 -23.22
C LEU A 192 -26.93 -17.59 -22.60
N LEU A 193 -26.43 -18.75 -23.01
CA LEU A 193 -26.86 -20.11 -22.65
C LEU A 193 -27.12 -20.31 -21.14
N PRO A 194 -27.98 -21.27 -20.73
CA PRO A 194 -28.40 -21.45 -19.35
C PRO A 194 -27.24 -21.78 -18.40
N ALA A 195 -27.20 -21.01 -17.31
CA ALA A 195 -26.62 -21.15 -15.96
C ALA A 195 -25.54 -22.19 -15.56
N ARG A 196 -25.18 -23.22 -16.35
CA ARG A 196 -24.26 -24.29 -15.91
C ARG A 196 -22.77 -24.04 -16.16
N LEU A 197 -22.39 -23.00 -16.89
CA LEU A 197 -20.99 -22.61 -17.14
C LEU A 197 -20.79 -21.13 -16.80
N SER A 198 -20.78 -20.80 -15.50
CA SER A 198 -20.54 -19.45 -14.97
C SER A 198 -19.21 -18.85 -15.46
N THR A 199 -18.19 -19.69 -15.63
CA THR A 199 -16.85 -19.32 -16.10
C THR A 199 -16.87 -18.78 -17.53
N PHE A 200 -17.68 -19.36 -18.42
CA PHE A 200 -17.72 -18.97 -19.83
C PHE A 200 -18.42 -17.61 -20.03
N ARG A 201 -19.48 -17.34 -19.27
CA ARG A 201 -20.16 -16.03 -19.27
C ARG A 201 -19.26 -14.92 -18.73
N LEU A 202 -18.53 -15.18 -17.63
CA LEU A 202 -17.57 -14.23 -17.08
C LEU A 202 -16.37 -14.01 -18.01
N CYS A 203 -15.83 -15.08 -18.61
CA CYS A 203 -14.75 -14.99 -19.58
C CYS A 203 -15.16 -14.19 -20.82
N LEU A 204 -16.36 -14.41 -21.36
CA LEU A 204 -16.85 -13.70 -22.53
C LEU A 204 -17.22 -12.24 -22.20
N ALA A 205 -17.72 -11.96 -21.00
CA ALA A 205 -17.90 -10.58 -20.51
C ALA A 205 -16.56 -9.87 -20.29
N CYS A 206 -15.56 -10.55 -19.71
CA CYS A 206 -14.20 -10.04 -19.56
C CYS A 206 -13.51 -9.87 -20.91
N LEU A 207 -13.75 -10.75 -21.89
CA LEU A 207 -13.26 -10.62 -23.26
C LEU A 207 -13.96 -9.48 -24.01
N LEU A 208 -15.26 -9.28 -23.81
CA LEU A 208 -15.98 -8.15 -24.38
C LEU A 208 -15.47 -6.84 -23.78
N LEU A 209 -15.28 -6.77 -22.46
CA LEU A 209 -14.67 -5.62 -21.78
C LEU A 209 -13.20 -5.43 -22.20
N ALA A 210 -12.41 -6.50 -22.30
CA ALA A 210 -11.03 -6.45 -22.76
C ALA A 210 -10.93 -6.11 -24.26
N SER A 211 -11.93 -6.48 -25.07
CA SER A 211 -12.02 -6.12 -26.49
C SER A 211 -12.51 -4.69 -26.67
N LEU A 212 -13.42 -4.18 -25.83
CA LEU A 212 -13.75 -2.76 -25.74
C LEU A 212 -12.50 -1.93 -25.37
N VAL A 213 -11.70 -2.47 -24.46
CA VAL A 213 -10.41 -1.88 -24.05
C VAL A 213 -9.33 -2.02 -25.14
N SER A 214 -9.29 -3.13 -25.88
CA SER A 214 -8.30 -3.40 -26.94
C SER A 214 -8.65 -2.77 -28.29
N CYS A 215 -9.94 -2.52 -28.56
CA CYS A 215 -10.45 -1.81 -29.73
C CYS A 215 -10.07 -0.32 -29.67
N LEU A 216 -9.84 0.20 -28.46
CA LEU A 216 -9.20 1.50 -28.25
C LEU A 216 -7.67 1.47 -28.43
N SER A 217 -7.02 0.29 -28.49
CA SER A 217 -5.56 0.17 -28.37
C SER A 217 -4.76 -0.61 -29.42
N SER A 218 -5.33 -1.13 -30.53
CA SER A 218 -4.48 -1.68 -31.62
C SER A 218 -5.17 -1.80 -32.99
N PRO A 219 -4.43 -1.65 -34.11
CA PRO A 219 -4.99 -1.50 -35.47
C PRO A 219 -5.17 -2.81 -36.26
N ARG A 220 -5.06 -4.00 -35.64
CA ARG A 220 -5.11 -5.30 -36.37
C ARG A 220 -6.51 -5.93 -36.42
N LEU A 221 -7.53 -5.14 -36.72
CA LEU A 221 -8.80 -5.66 -37.22
C LEU A 221 -8.80 -5.47 -38.73
N VAL A 222 -8.52 -6.56 -39.47
CA VAL A 222 -8.67 -6.59 -40.92
C VAL A 222 -10.16 -6.51 -41.22
N TRP A 223 -10.63 -5.29 -41.54
CA TRP A 223 -11.93 -5.06 -42.13
C TRP A 223 -11.90 -5.59 -43.56
N SER A 224 -12.34 -6.83 -43.78
CA SER A 224 -12.56 -7.31 -45.15
C SER A 224 -13.78 -6.60 -45.72
N ARG A 225 -13.52 -5.60 -46.56
CA ARG A 225 -14.52 -4.99 -47.44
C ARG A 225 -14.82 -6.00 -48.55
N GLN A 226 -15.95 -6.69 -48.48
CA GLN A 226 -16.56 -7.30 -49.65
C GLN A 226 -18.01 -6.82 -49.73
N GLY A 227 -18.37 -6.38 -50.94
CA GLY A 227 -19.63 -5.73 -51.28
C GLY A 227 -20.83 -6.66 -51.31
#